data_AF-A0A813K3Y9-F1
#
_entry.id   AF-A0A813K3Y9-F1
#
_cell.length_a   1.000
_cell.length_b   1.000
_cell.length_c   1.000
_cell.angle_alpha   90.00
_cell.angle_beta   90.00
_cell.angle_gamma   90.00
#
_symmetry.space_group_name_H-M   'P 1'
#
loop_
_entity.id
_entity.type
_entity.pdbx_description
1 polymer ?
#
loop_
_entity_poly.entity_id
_entity_poly.type
_entity_poly.pdbx_seq_one_letter_code
_entity_poly.pdbx_strand_id
1 'polypeptide(L)'
;MSQARQGKTHSQETKDKMSQARRGKHLSQETKDKMSQAHHGKTLSQETKDKMSRSQKGCTPTMVFLGKKHSQVCKDKISQAHHGKTLSQETKDRIGESSKGSAPTMGFLGKKHSQVSKDKMGQTITNWWARRHAESEKHTEASSRSQR
;
A
#
# COMPACT_ATOMS: atom_id res chain seq x y z
N MET A 1 10.62 32.65 30.78
CA MET A 1 10.92 31.46 31.60
C MET A 1 10.41 30.20 30.91
N SER A 2 11.27 29.41 30.26
CA SER A 2 11.13 27.96 29.97
C SER A 2 12.07 27.53 28.82
N GLN A 3 13.39 27.56 29.06
CA GLN A 3 14.38 26.97 28.15
C GLN A 3 14.81 25.55 28.58
N ALA A 4 14.30 25.02 29.71
CA ALA A 4 14.86 23.83 30.36
C ALA A 4 14.40 22.46 29.79
N ARG A 5 13.60 22.43 28.71
CA ARG A 5 12.98 21.19 28.18
C ARG A 5 13.05 21.00 26.66
N GLN A 6 13.75 21.86 25.93
CA GLN A 6 13.94 21.65 24.50
C GLN A 6 15.03 20.60 24.28
N GLY A 7 14.69 19.48 23.62
CA GLY A 7 15.66 18.46 23.18
C GLY A 7 15.85 17.22 24.07
N LYS A 8 15.13 17.07 25.19
CA LYS A 8 15.23 15.86 26.04
C LYS A 8 14.49 14.69 25.38
N THR A 9 15.23 13.77 24.77
CA THR A 9 14.69 12.52 24.25
C THR A 9 14.44 11.54 25.39
N HIS A 10 13.24 10.95 25.45
CA HIS A 10 12.92 9.90 26.42
C HIS A 10 13.85 8.69 26.26
N SER A 11 14.25 8.08 27.37
CA SER A 11 14.96 6.80 27.38
C SER A 11 14.09 5.70 26.76
N GLN A 12 14.74 4.66 26.22
CA GLN A 12 14.05 3.57 25.55
C GLN A 12 13.04 2.88 26.49
N GLU A 13 13.44 2.62 27.73
CA GLU A 13 12.56 2.05 28.77
C GLU A 13 11.30 2.90 29.02
N THR A 14 11.44 4.24 28.98
CA THR A 14 10.29 5.15 29.15
C THR A 14 9.37 5.11 27.94
N LYS A 15 9.92 5.03 26.72
CA LYS A 15 9.12 4.86 25.49
C LYS A 15 8.35 3.55 25.52
N ASP A 16 8.97 2.47 25.98
CA ASP A 16 8.36 1.15 26.06
C ASP A 16 7.22 1.13 27.09
N LYS A 17 7.42 1.73 28.28
CA LYS A 17 6.36 1.90 29.29
C LYS A 17 5.18 2.73 28.77
N MET A 18 5.44 3.84 28.07
CA MET A 18 4.38 4.65 27.45
C MET A 18 3.64 3.90 26.35
N SER A 19 4.36 3.13 25.53
CA SER A 19 3.79 2.30 24.47
C SER A 19 2.88 1.22 25.06
N GLN A 20 3.35 0.50 26.08
CA GLN A 20 2.56 -0.51 26.79
C GLN A 20 1.29 0.10 27.41
N ALA A 21 1.40 1.25 28.07
CA ALA A 21 0.26 1.92 28.69
C ALA A 21 -0.81 2.41 27.68
N ARG A 22 -0.43 2.60 26.40
CA ARG A 22 -1.34 3.01 25.32
C ARG A 22 -1.85 1.85 24.47
N ARG A 23 -1.22 0.69 24.57
CA ARG A 23 -1.57 -0.49 23.76
C ARG A 23 -2.98 -0.98 24.13
N GLY A 24 -3.81 -1.20 23.11
CA GLY A 24 -5.20 -1.67 23.27
C GLY A 24 -6.21 -0.60 23.72
N LYS A 25 -5.78 0.63 24.01
CA LYS A 25 -6.71 1.72 24.35
C LYS A 25 -7.29 2.32 23.08
N HIS A 26 -8.50 1.89 22.73
CA HIS A 26 -9.29 2.51 21.66
C HIS A 26 -10.14 3.66 22.22
N LEU A 27 -10.22 4.75 21.46
CA LEU A 27 -11.15 5.84 21.77
C LEU A 27 -12.59 5.32 21.65
N SER A 28 -13.45 5.70 22.61
CA SER A 28 -14.89 5.41 22.53
C SER A 28 -15.51 6.10 21.32
N GLN A 29 -16.61 5.56 20.80
CA GLN A 29 -17.30 6.13 19.64
C GLN A 29 -17.69 7.59 19.89
N GLU A 30 -18.24 7.89 21.07
CA GLU A 30 -18.58 9.26 21.49
C GLU A 30 -17.37 10.22 21.45
N THR A 31 -16.17 9.74 21.84
CA THR A 31 -14.95 10.56 21.79
C THR A 31 -14.50 10.82 20.36
N LYS A 32 -14.61 9.82 19.48
CA LYS A 32 -14.32 9.98 18.04
C LYS A 32 -15.30 10.96 17.40
N ASP A 33 -16.58 10.88 17.75
CA ASP A 33 -17.62 11.74 17.21
C ASP A 33 -17.42 13.20 17.66
N LYS A 34 -17.11 13.44 18.95
CA LYS A 34 -16.74 14.77 19.45
C LYS A 34 -15.51 15.35 18.74
N MET A 35 -14.49 14.52 18.52
CA MET A 35 -13.29 14.93 17.78
C MET A 35 -13.61 15.25 16.31
N SER A 36 -14.42 14.41 15.67
CA SER A 36 -14.89 14.62 14.30
C SER A 36 -15.66 15.93 14.18
N GLN A 37 -16.66 16.16 15.04
CA GLN A 37 -17.44 17.40 15.10
C GLN A 37 -16.55 18.62 15.36
N ALA A 38 -15.59 18.53 16.28
CA ALA A 38 -14.67 19.61 16.56
C ALA A 38 -13.77 19.97 15.37
N HIS A 39 -13.49 19.03 14.46
CA HIS A 39 -12.70 19.27 13.25
C HIS A 39 -13.55 19.46 11.99
N HIS A 40 -14.84 19.17 12.05
CA HIS A 40 -15.77 19.31 10.94
C HIS A 40 -15.89 20.78 10.53
N GLY A 41 -15.76 21.06 9.23
CA GLY A 41 -15.85 22.42 8.68
C GLY A 41 -14.63 23.33 8.92
N LYS A 42 -13.63 22.90 9.70
CA LYS A 42 -12.40 23.68 9.89
C LYS A 42 -11.55 23.65 8.60
N THR A 43 -11.65 24.73 7.84
CA THR A 43 -10.82 24.94 6.65
C THR A 43 -9.55 25.69 7.05
N LEU A 44 -8.38 25.14 6.71
CA LEU A 44 -7.12 25.84 6.89
C LEU A 44 -7.10 27.13 6.05
N SER A 45 -6.59 28.22 6.63
CA SER A 45 -6.41 29.49 5.90
C SER A 45 -5.49 29.29 4.69
N GLN A 46 -5.66 30.13 3.67
CA GLN A 46 -4.85 30.05 2.46
C GLN A 46 -3.35 30.17 2.77
N GLU A 47 -2.98 31.07 3.68
CA GLU A 47 -1.60 31.23 4.14
C GLU A 47 -1.03 29.95 4.79
N THR A 48 -1.85 29.22 5.56
CA THR A 48 -1.43 27.96 6.18
C THR A 48 -1.25 26.86 5.14
N LYS A 49 -2.17 26.78 4.17
CA LYS A 49 -2.06 25.85 3.03
C LYS A 49 -0.81 26.16 2.21
N ASP A 50 -0.50 27.42 1.98
CA ASP A 50 0.67 27.85 1.22
C ASP A 50 1.97 27.51 1.96
N LYS A 51 2.04 27.71 3.28
CA LYS A 51 3.20 27.30 4.10
C LYS A 51 3.41 25.77 4.05
N MET A 52 2.34 25.00 4.17
CA MET A 52 2.39 23.53 4.06
C MET A 52 2.78 23.06 2.65
N SER A 53 2.28 23.73 1.62
CA SER A 53 2.64 23.45 0.23
C SER A 53 4.11 23.76 -0.04
N ARG A 54 4.61 24.90 0.45
CA ARG A 54 6.02 25.31 0.30
C ARG A 54 6.98 24.34 0.99
N SER A 55 6.67 23.88 2.20
CA SER A 55 7.50 22.89 2.89
C SER A 55 7.51 21.52 2.20
N GLN A 56 6.40 21.14 1.58
CA GLN A 56 6.32 19.89 0.81
C GLN A 56 7.01 19.98 -0.56
N LYS A 57 6.93 21.12 -1.26
CA LYS A 57 7.42 21.30 -2.64
C LYS A 57 8.93 21.06 -2.84
N GLY A 58 9.75 21.07 -1.79
CA GLY A 58 11.19 20.75 -1.86
C GLY A 58 11.60 19.44 -1.17
N CYS A 59 10.71 18.83 -0.40
CA CYS A 59 11.00 17.64 0.41
C CYS A 59 10.13 16.44 0.05
N THR A 60 9.62 16.38 -1.19
CA THR A 60 8.95 15.17 -1.62
C THR A 60 10.01 14.07 -1.87
N PRO A 61 9.91 12.90 -1.22
CA PRO A 61 10.80 11.77 -1.49
C PRO A 61 10.74 11.33 -2.98
N THR A 62 9.69 11.74 -3.69
CA THR A 62 9.56 11.57 -5.13
C THR A 62 10.56 12.36 -5.96
N MET A 63 11.08 13.53 -5.53
CA MET A 63 12.08 14.27 -6.33
C MET A 63 13.46 13.61 -6.33
N VAL A 64 13.89 13.03 -5.20
CA VAL A 64 15.20 12.35 -5.08
C VAL A 64 15.23 11.02 -5.86
N PHE A 65 14.05 10.43 -6.06
CA PHE A 65 13.85 9.14 -6.72
C PHE A 65 13.15 9.26 -8.08
N LEU A 66 12.87 10.47 -8.56
CA LEU A 66 12.24 10.70 -9.86
C LEU A 66 13.20 10.19 -10.95
N GLY A 67 12.76 9.20 -11.73
CA GLY A 67 13.58 8.57 -12.77
C GLY A 67 14.49 7.43 -12.31
N LYS A 68 14.64 7.19 -10.99
CA LYS A 68 15.39 6.03 -10.48
C LYS A 68 14.47 4.82 -10.37
N LYS A 69 14.91 3.67 -10.90
CA LYS A 69 14.21 2.39 -10.71
C LYS A 69 14.69 1.73 -9.43
N HIS A 70 13.79 1.05 -8.72
CA HIS A 70 14.19 0.17 -7.62
C HIS A 70 15.18 -0.89 -8.13
N SER A 71 16.26 -1.11 -7.38
CA SER A 71 17.19 -2.21 -7.64
C SER A 71 16.48 -3.56 -7.50
N GLN A 72 17.02 -4.59 -8.15
CA GLN A 72 16.41 -5.93 -8.10
C GLN A 72 16.32 -6.45 -6.67
N VAL A 73 17.39 -6.31 -5.89
CA VAL A 73 17.43 -6.64 -4.46
C VAL A 73 16.34 -5.91 -3.66
N CYS A 74 16.04 -4.65 -3.98
CA CYS A 74 14.98 -3.90 -3.31
C CYS A 74 13.59 -4.44 -3.66
N LYS A 75 13.34 -4.76 -4.93
CA LYS A 75 12.09 -5.38 -5.38
C LYS A 75 11.89 -6.75 -4.74
N ASP A 76 12.94 -7.56 -4.64
CA ASP A 76 12.87 -8.89 -4.05
C ASP A 76 12.55 -8.82 -2.56
N LYS A 77 13.14 -7.86 -1.82
CA LYS A 77 12.82 -7.61 -0.40
C LYS A 77 11.37 -7.18 -0.20
N ILE A 78 10.87 -6.27 -1.04
CA ILE A 78 9.46 -5.85 -1.00
C ILE A 78 8.56 -7.04 -1.30
N SER A 79 8.89 -7.82 -2.35
CA SER A 79 8.14 -9.02 -2.73
C SER A 79 8.06 -10.03 -1.58
N GLN A 80 9.20 -10.39 -0.97
CA GLN A 80 9.28 -11.30 0.17
C GLN A 80 8.47 -10.77 1.36
N ALA A 81 8.55 -9.47 1.66
CA ALA A 81 7.79 -8.88 2.76
C ALA A 81 6.28 -8.91 2.53
N HIS A 82 5.82 -8.94 1.28
CA HIS A 82 4.40 -9.00 0.91
C HIS A 82 3.93 -10.40 0.52
N HIS A 83 4.85 -11.36 0.34
CA HIS A 83 4.52 -12.72 -0.03
C HIS A 83 3.66 -13.40 1.06
N GLY A 84 2.56 -14.03 0.65
CA GLY A 84 1.63 -14.72 1.55
C GLY A 84 0.71 -13.81 2.37
N LYS A 85 0.86 -12.48 2.32
CA LYS A 85 -0.06 -11.55 2.99
C LYS A 85 -1.37 -11.47 2.21
N THR A 86 -2.38 -12.17 2.69
CA THR A 86 -3.76 -12.03 2.19
C THR A 86 -4.52 -11.03 3.07
N LEU A 87 -5.30 -10.15 2.44
CA LEU A 87 -6.23 -9.30 3.18
C LEU A 87 -7.29 -10.17 3.87
N SER A 88 -7.69 -9.80 5.09
CA SER A 88 -8.80 -10.47 5.79
C SER A 88 -10.08 -10.36 4.96
N GLN A 89 -11.01 -11.33 5.13
CA GLN A 89 -12.28 -11.31 4.39
C GLN A 89 -13.04 -10.00 4.63
N GLU A 90 -13.15 -9.56 5.89
CA GLU A 90 -13.78 -8.28 6.24
C GLU A 90 -13.16 -7.07 5.51
N THR A 91 -11.83 -7.07 5.32
CA THR A 91 -11.16 -5.99 4.60
C THR A 91 -11.46 -6.04 3.10
N LYS A 92 -11.54 -7.24 2.52
CA LYS A 92 -11.93 -7.42 1.11
C LYS A 92 -13.36 -6.97 0.86
N ASP A 93 -14.27 -7.31 1.77
CA ASP A 93 -15.67 -6.94 1.68
C ASP A 93 -15.84 -5.41 1.75
N ARG A 94 -15.16 -4.74 2.68
CA ARG A 94 -15.15 -3.26 2.77
C ARG A 94 -14.62 -2.58 1.50
N ILE A 95 -13.54 -3.12 0.91
CA ILE A 95 -12.98 -2.61 -0.36
C ILE A 95 -13.98 -2.84 -1.50
N GLY A 96 -14.61 -4.01 -1.54
CA GLY A 96 -15.65 -4.35 -2.51
C GLY A 96 -16.85 -3.42 -2.43
N GLU A 97 -17.39 -3.19 -1.24
CA GLU A 97 -18.50 -2.27 -0.97
C GLU A 97 -18.19 -0.83 -1.41
N SER A 98 -16.99 -0.34 -1.11
CA SER A 98 -16.53 0.98 -1.55
C SER A 98 -16.40 1.08 -3.07
N SER A 99 -16.10 -0.04 -3.74
CA SER A 99 -15.92 -0.11 -5.20
C SER A 99 -17.24 -0.31 -5.95
N LYS A 100 -18.28 -0.87 -5.33
CA LYS A 100 -19.60 -1.10 -5.96
C LYS A 100 -20.28 0.19 -6.45
N GLY A 101 -19.99 1.33 -5.83
CA GLY A 101 -20.47 2.65 -6.26
C GLY A 101 -19.53 3.42 -7.19
N SER A 102 -18.31 2.94 -7.39
CA SER A 102 -17.38 3.51 -8.37
C SER A 102 -17.77 2.97 -9.73
N ALA A 103 -18.41 3.81 -10.56
CA ALA A 103 -18.68 3.46 -11.94
C ALA A 103 -17.34 2.99 -12.58
N PRO A 104 -17.31 1.81 -13.24
CA PRO A 104 -16.16 1.42 -14.05
C PRO A 104 -15.82 2.61 -14.93
N THR A 105 -14.54 3.01 -14.97
CA THR A 105 -14.07 4.20 -15.70
C THR A 105 -14.92 4.40 -16.95
N MET A 106 -15.64 5.54 -17.00
CA MET A 106 -16.72 5.88 -17.95
C MET A 106 -16.48 5.49 -19.42
N GLY A 107 -15.25 5.17 -19.81
CA GLY A 107 -14.87 4.69 -21.13
C GLY A 107 -15.17 3.22 -21.47
N PHE A 108 -15.58 2.36 -20.53
CA PHE A 108 -15.79 0.91 -20.77
C PHE A 108 -17.18 0.37 -20.39
N LEU A 109 -18.15 1.22 -20.08
CA LEU A 109 -19.54 0.78 -19.98
C LEU A 109 -20.09 0.53 -21.41
N GLY A 110 -20.54 -0.70 -21.69
CA GLY A 110 -21.20 -1.07 -22.96
C GLY A 110 -20.28 -1.37 -24.15
N LYS A 111 -18.96 -1.23 -24.02
CA LYS A 111 -18.01 -1.60 -25.10
C LYS A 111 -17.62 -3.07 -24.99
N LYS A 112 -17.79 -3.84 -26.08
CA LYS A 112 -17.26 -5.20 -26.19
C LYS A 112 -15.79 -5.13 -26.59
N HIS A 113 -14.95 -6.00 -26.00
CA HIS A 113 -13.56 -6.16 -26.44
C HIS A 113 -13.52 -6.54 -27.93
N SER A 114 -12.59 -5.94 -28.69
CA SER A 114 -12.33 -6.31 -30.08
C SER A 114 -11.79 -7.74 -30.17
N GLN A 115 -11.99 -8.40 -31.31
CA GLN A 115 -11.52 -9.79 -31.50
C GLN A 115 -10.01 -9.90 -31.28
N VAL A 116 -9.24 -8.96 -31.82
CA VAL A 116 -7.78 -8.85 -31.59
C VAL A 116 -7.44 -8.75 -30.09
N SER A 117 -8.25 -8.05 -29.29
CA SER A 117 -8.01 -7.94 -27.84
C SER A 117 -8.32 -9.26 -27.12
N LYS A 118 -9.38 -9.96 -27.55
CA LYS A 118 -9.73 -11.29 -27.04
C LYS A 118 -8.66 -12.32 -27.38
N ASP A 119 -8.16 -12.31 -28.61
CA ASP A 119 -7.11 -13.23 -29.07
C ASP A 119 -5.80 -12.96 -28.31
N LYS A 120 -5.44 -11.69 -28.10
CA LYS A 120 -4.31 -11.31 -27.23
C LYS A 120 -4.47 -11.83 -25.81
N MET A 121 -5.65 -11.66 -25.20
CA MET A 121 -5.92 -12.23 -23.87
C MET A 121 -5.82 -13.76 -23.88
N GLY A 122 -6.35 -14.44 -24.90
CA GLY A 122 -6.25 -15.89 -25.05
C GLY A 122 -4.80 -16.37 -25.14
N GLN A 123 -4.01 -15.75 -26.02
CA GLN A 123 -2.59 -16.06 -26.18
C GLN A 123 -1.80 -15.86 -24.89
N THR A 124 -2.09 -14.81 -24.11
CA THR A 124 -1.41 -14.61 -22.81
C THR A 124 -1.71 -15.72 -21.81
N ILE A 125 -2.93 -16.25 -21.80
CA ILE A 125 -3.31 -17.38 -20.95
C ILE A 125 -2.59 -18.65 -21.41
N THR A 126 -2.60 -18.93 -22.72
CA THR A 126 -1.89 -20.09 -23.28
C THR A 126 -0.40 -20.04 -23.00
N ASN A 127 0.24 -18.87 -23.16
CA ASN A 127 1.65 -18.68 -22.86
C ASN A 127 1.97 -18.85 -21.37
N TRP A 128 1.06 -18.42 -20.48
CA TRP A 128 1.21 -18.62 -19.03
C TRP A 128 1.18 -20.10 -18.66
N TRP A 129 0.26 -20.87 -19.23
CA TRP A 129 0.21 -22.34 -19.04
C TRP A 129 1.44 -23.02 -19.62
N ALA A 130 1.85 -22.67 -20.84
CA ALA A 130 3.06 -23.22 -21.46
C ALA A 130 4.31 -22.98 -20.60
N ARG A 131 4.47 -21.77 -20.04
CA ARG A 131 5.58 -21.45 -19.14
C ARG A 131 5.53 -22.25 -17.84
N ARG A 132 4.35 -22.42 -17.26
CA ARG A 132 4.14 -23.21 -16.04
C ARG A 132 4.45 -24.69 -16.25
N HIS A 133 4.05 -25.26 -17.39
CA HIS A 133 4.37 -26.64 -17.77
C HIS A 133 5.89 -26.82 -17.95
N ALA A 134 6.54 -25.92 -18.70
CA ALA A 134 7.99 -25.95 -18.88
C ALA A 134 8.78 -25.78 -17.57
N GLU A 135 8.29 -24.99 -16.62
CA GLU A 135 8.88 -24.87 -15.27
C GLU A 135 8.70 -26.16 -14.47
N SER A 136 7.55 -26.84 -14.57
CA SER A 136 7.33 -28.13 -13.89
C SER A 136 8.22 -29.25 -14.45
N GLU A 137 8.45 -29.28 -15.76
CA GLU A 137 9.32 -30.29 -16.40
C GLU A 137 10.79 -30.12 -15.98
N LYS A 138 11.28 -28.88 -15.88
CA LYS A 138 12.64 -28.59 -15.39
C LYS A 138 12.85 -29.03 -13.94
N HIS A 139 11.83 -28.94 -13.09
CA HIS A 139 11.91 -29.46 -11.72
C HIS A 139 11.95 -30.99 -11.68
N THR A 140 11.23 -31.67 -12.57
CA THR A 140 11.29 -33.13 -12.68
C THR A 140 12.61 -33.64 -13.26
N GLU A 141 13.19 -32.95 -14.25
CA GLU A 141 14.51 -33.27 -14.82
C GLU A 141 15.66 -32.95 -13.86
N ALA A 142 15.57 -31.86 -13.09
CA ALA A 142 16.55 -31.56 -12.05
C ALA A 142 16.54 -32.60 -10.93
N SER A 143 15.36 -33.14 -10.58
CA SER A 143 15.21 -34.20 -9.59
C SER A 143 15.77 -35.55 -10.07
N SER A 144 15.54 -35.91 -11.34
CA SER A 144 16.09 -37.14 -11.92
C SER A 144 17.60 -37.09 -12.18
N ARG A 145 18.15 -35.89 -12.46
CA ARG A 145 19.60 -35.68 -12.65
C ARG A 145 20.39 -35.64 -11.34
N SER A 146 19.73 -35.44 -10.19
CA SER A 146 20.35 -35.49 -8.86
C SER A 146 20.40 -36.91 -8.27
N GLN A 147 19.72 -37.89 -8.87
CA GLN A 147 19.69 -39.29 -8.43
C GLN A 147 20.60 -40.20 -9.27
N ARG A 148 21.43 -39.62 -10.13
CA ARG A 148 22.41 -40.30 -10.97
C ARG A 148 23.82 -39.84 -10.60
#